data_AF-A0A2J7ZG88-F1
#
_entry.id   AF-A0A2J7ZG88-F1
#
_cell.length_a   1.000
_cell.length_b   1.000
_cell.length_c   1.000
_cell.angle_alpha   90.00
_cell.angle_beta   90.00
_cell.angle_gamma   90.00
#
_symmetry.space_group_name_H-M   'P 1'
#
loop_
_entity.id
_entity.type
_entity.pdbx_description
1 polymer ?
#
loop_
_entity_poly.entity_id
_entity_poly.type
_entity_poly.pdbx_seq_one_letter_code
_entity_poly.pdbx_strand_id
1 'polypeptide(L)' 'VMMGFINEWQEKMGVKIVCSQEKEPMGTAGPLALARDILDDGEGTPFFVLNSDVICDYPLKEMLDFHKARGAEATILVTK' A
#
# COMPACT_ATOMS: atom_id res chain seq x y z
N VAL A 1 -20.24 5.48 8.92
CA VAL A 1 -19.54 6.76 8.61
C VAL A 1 -18.36 6.51 7.68
N MET A 2 -17.32 5.77 8.09
CA MET A 2 -16.12 5.53 7.27
C MET A 2 -16.40 4.89 5.90
N MET A 3 -17.25 3.87 5.82
CA MET A 3 -17.57 3.22 4.53
C MET A 3 -18.32 4.15 3.55
N GLY A 4 -19.12 5.08 4.07
CA GLY A 4 -19.78 6.10 3.24
C GLY A 4 -18.77 7.06 2.63
N PHE A 5 -17.81 7.51 3.44
CA PHE A 5 -16.70 8.34 2.97
C PHE A 5 -15.87 7.62 1.89
N ILE A 6 -15.52 6.35 2.11
CA ILE A 6 -14.77 5.55 1.13
C ILE A 6 -15.51 5.45 -0.20
N ASN A 7 -16.80 5.12 -0.19
CA ASN A 7 -17.58 4.97 -1.42
C ASN A 7 -17.63 6.27 -2.24
N GLU A 8 -17.85 7.41 -1.58
CA GLU A 8 -17.88 8.72 -2.22
C GLU A 8 -16.53 9.07 -2.89
N TRP A 9 -15.42 8.85 -2.18
CA TRP A 9 -14.09 9.19 -2.69
C TRP A 9 -13.58 8.20 -3.73
N GLN A 10 -13.94 6.93 -3.60
CA GLN A 10 -13.65 5.90 -4.61
C GLN A 10 -14.18 6.33 -5.99
N GLU A 11 -15.42 6.81 -6.04
CA GLU A 11 -16.05 7.31 -7.27
C GLU A 11 -15.39 8.60 -7.77
N LYS A 12 -15.17 9.58 -6.90
CA LYS A 12 -14.53 10.86 -7.27
C LYS A 12 -13.12 10.71 -7.82
N MET A 13 -12.35 9.77 -7.29
CA MET A 13 -10.95 9.54 -7.66
C MET A 13 -10.81 8.52 -8.80
N GLY A 14 -11.86 7.76 -9.12
CA GLY A 14 -11.81 6.72 -10.16
C GLY A 14 -10.87 5.55 -9.83
N VAL A 15 -10.59 5.31 -8.55
CA VAL A 15 -9.72 4.21 -8.07
C VAL A 15 -10.56 3.23 -7.27
N LYS A 16 -10.14 1.97 -7.15
CA LYS A 16 -10.76 1.00 -6.23
C LYS A 16 -10.11 1.13 -4.84
N ILE A 17 -10.91 1.28 -3.79
CA ILE A 17 -10.47 1.36 -2.40
C ILE A 17 -10.97 0.10 -1.67
N VAL A 18 -10.05 -0.68 -1.13
CA VAL A 18 -10.36 -1.89 -0.36
C VAL A 18 -9.89 -1.68 1.07
N CYS A 19 -10.75 -1.98 2.04
CA CYS A 19 -10.40 -1.89 3.45
C CYS A 19 -10.20 -3.28 4.06
N SER A 20 -8.98 -3.56 4.50
CA SER A 20 -8.67 -4.69 5.37
C SER A 20 -8.74 -4.20 6.82
N GLN A 21 -9.69 -4.71 7.59
CA GLN A 21 -9.89 -4.31 8.99
C GLN A 21 -9.38 -5.40 9.93
N GLU A 22 -8.32 -5.08 10.65
CA GLU A 22 -7.85 -5.89 11.77
C GLU A 22 -8.84 -5.76 12.95
N LYS A 23 -9.34 -6.89 13.45
CA LYS A 23 -10.31 -6.92 14.57
C LYS A 23 -9.62 -6.91 15.94
N GLU A 24 -8.43 -7.49 16.02
CA GLU A 24 -7.61 -7.63 17.22
C GLU A 24 -6.15 -7.42 16.84
N PRO A 25 -5.29 -6.79 17.66
CA PRO A 25 -3.91 -6.52 17.30
C PRO A 25 -3.11 -7.79 17.00
N MET A 26 -2.65 -7.97 15.75
CA MET A 26 -1.87 -9.14 15.31
C MET A 26 -0.36 -8.85 15.23
N GLY A 27 0.09 -7.70 15.73
CA GLY A 27 1.50 -7.27 15.73
C GLY A 27 1.90 -6.48 14.48
N THR A 28 3.20 -6.13 14.37
CA THR A 28 3.70 -5.11 13.43
C THR A 28 3.40 -5.38 11.95
N ALA A 29 3.38 -6.65 11.53
CA ALA A 29 3.06 -7.04 10.16
C ALA A 29 1.65 -7.66 10.01
N GLY A 30 0.87 -7.66 11.08
CA GLY A 30 -0.48 -8.24 11.14
C GLY A 30 -1.42 -7.74 10.04
N PRO A 31 -1.57 -6.41 9.88
CA PRO A 31 -2.43 -5.84 8.84
C PRO A 31 -2.04 -6.23 7.41
N LEU A 32 -0.73 -6.34 7.12
CA LEU A 32 -0.25 -6.76 5.80
C LEU A 32 -0.55 -8.24 5.55
N ALA A 33 -0.34 -9.11 6.55
CA ALA A 33 -0.68 -10.52 6.44
C ALA A 33 -2.18 -10.73 6.23
N LEU A 34 -3.03 -9.96 6.91
CA LEU A 34 -4.49 -9.98 6.74
C LEU A 34 -4.92 -9.53 5.32
N ALA A 35 -4.17 -8.62 4.72
CA ALA A 35 -4.44 -8.10 3.39
C ALA A 35 -3.77 -8.89 2.25
N ARG A 36 -3.12 -10.03 2.53
CA ARG A 36 -2.31 -10.77 1.55
C ARG A 36 -3.08 -11.08 0.25
N ASP A 37 -4.29 -11.60 0.36
CA ASP A 37 -5.11 -11.97 -0.80
C ASP A 37 -5.57 -10.77 -1.65
N ILE A 38 -5.39 -9.54 -1.13
CA ILE A 38 -5.68 -8.28 -1.83
C ILE A 38 -4.40 -7.74 -2.49
N LEU A 39 -3.25 -7.97 -1.87
CA LEU A 39 -1.96 -7.40 -2.27
C LEU A 39 -1.17 -8.30 -3.24
N ASP A 40 -1.36 -9.61 -3.15
CA ASP A 40 -0.66 -10.62 -3.94
C ASP A 40 -1.66 -11.30 -4.90
N ASP A 41 -1.60 -10.92 -6.17
CA ASP A 41 -2.37 -11.52 -7.27
C ASP A 41 -1.66 -12.72 -7.91
N GLY A 42 -0.48 -13.11 -7.41
CA GLY A 42 0.35 -14.18 -7.94
C GLY A 42 1.14 -13.80 -9.19
N GLU A 43 1.05 -12.57 -9.71
CA GLU A 43 1.81 -12.12 -10.87
C GLU A 43 3.24 -11.66 -10.52
N GLY A 44 3.53 -11.50 -9.22
CA GLY A 44 4.81 -11.01 -8.74
C GLY A 44 5.04 -9.51 -9.02
N THR A 45 3.97 -8.77 -9.29
CA THR A 45 4.03 -7.32 -9.49
C THR A 45 4.26 -6.61 -8.15
N PRO A 46 5.25 -5.70 -8.02
CA PRO A 46 5.49 -5.00 -6.78
C PRO A 46 4.39 -3.98 -6.48
N PHE A 47 4.18 -3.69 -5.20
CA PHE A 47 3.25 -2.67 -4.71
C PHE A 47 3.94 -1.67 -3.79
N PHE A 48 3.32 -0.51 -3.60
CA PHE A 48 3.79 0.49 -2.65
C PHE A 48 3.07 0.36 -1.30
N VAL A 49 3.82 0.49 -0.22
CA VAL A 49 3.30 0.66 1.13
C VAL A 49 3.61 2.07 1.58
N LEU A 50 2.57 2.82 1.94
CA LEU A 50 2.67 4.19 2.43
C LEU A 50 2.00 4.27 3.81
N ASN A 51 2.58 5.05 4.71
CA ASN A 51 1.94 5.36 5.98
C ASN A 51 0.92 6.49 5.78
N SER A 52 -0.24 6.38 6.43
CA SER A 52 -1.33 7.35 6.28
C SER A 52 -1.04 8.72 6.90
N ASP A 53 -0.10 8.79 7.82
CA ASP A 53 0.33 10.01 8.52
C ASP A 53 1.54 10.68 7.87
N VAL A 54 2.05 10.16 6.74
CA VAL A 54 3.16 10.74 5.99
C VAL A 54 2.67 11.25 4.63
N ILE A 55 2.63 12.57 4.48
CA ILE A 55 2.20 13.25 3.26
C ILE A 55 3.40 14.00 2.68
N CYS A 56 3.88 13.58 1.50
CA CYS A 56 4.96 14.22 0.77
C CYS A 56 4.92 13.85 -0.73
N ASP A 57 5.75 14.52 -1.52
CA ASP A 57 5.97 14.17 -2.92
C ASP A 57 6.88 12.94 -3.01
N TYR A 58 6.25 11.76 -3.16
CA TYR A 58 6.99 10.51 -3.33
C TYR A 58 7.50 10.38 -4.77
N PRO A 59 8.81 10.11 -4.99
CA PRO A 59 9.35 9.81 -6.31
C PRO A 59 9.03 8.35 -6.72
N LEU A 60 7.73 8.03 -6.84
CA LEU A 60 7.24 6.65 -7.00
C LEU A 60 7.83 5.97 -8.24
N LYS A 61 8.00 6.70 -9.33
CA LYS A 61 8.53 6.14 -10.58
C LYS A 61 10.01 5.78 -10.42
N GLU A 62 10.82 6.66 -9.85
CA GLU A 62 12.23 6.40 -9.57
C GLU A 62 12.39 5.25 -8.57
N MET A 63 11.52 5.17 -7.56
CA MET A 63 11.50 4.06 -6.61
C MET A 63 11.20 2.73 -7.30
N LEU A 64 10.22 2.68 -8.21
CA LEU A 64 9.88 1.47 -8.98
C LEU A 64 11.02 1.06 -9.91
N ASP A 65 11.59 2.02 -10.64
CA ASP A 65 12.69 1.80 -11.57
C ASP A 65 13.93 1.28 -10.80
N PHE A 66 14.22 1.84 -9.62
CA PHE A 66 15.29 1.37 -8.75
C PHE A 66 15.04 -0.04 -8.21
N HIS A 67 13.83 -0.32 -7.70
CA HIS A 67 13.48 -1.63 -7.16
C HIS A 67 13.62 -2.74 -8.22
N LYS A 68 13.07 -2.50 -9.42
CA LYS A 68 13.16 -3.43 -10.56
C LYS A 68 14.60 -3.66 -11.00
N ALA A 69 15.44 -2.63 -11.02
CA ALA A 69 16.84 -2.75 -11.41
C ALA A 69 17.68 -3.55 -10.41
N ARG A 70 17.30 -3.56 -9.13
CA ARG A 70 18.03 -4.28 -8.07
C ARG A 70 17.55 -5.71 -7.85
N GLY A 71 16.27 -5.99 -8.10
CA GLY A 71 15.67 -7.32 -7.83
C GLY A 71 15.73 -7.71 -6.34
N ALA A 72 15.71 -6.71 -5.45
CA ALA A 72 15.71 -6.93 -4.00
C ALA A 72 14.31 -7.31 -3.51
N GLU A 73 14.20 -7.97 -2.35
CA GLU A 73 12.93 -8.34 -1.74
C GLU A 73 12.08 -7.12 -1.34
N ALA A 74 12.74 -6.03 -0.93
CA ALA A 74 12.08 -4.76 -0.59
C ALA A 74 12.98 -3.56 -0.90
N THR A 75 12.37 -2.38 -1.03
CA THR A 75 13.07 -1.10 -1.17
C THR A 75 12.40 -0.07 -0.26
N ILE A 76 13.19 0.60 0.57
CA ILE A 76 12.70 1.56 1.56
C ILE A 76 13.17 2.96 1.17
N LEU A 77 12.24 3.89 1.05
CA LEU A 77 12.54 5.32 0.92
C LEU A 77 12.97 5.87 2.28
N VAL A 78 14.13 6.54 2.31
CA VAL A 78 14.68 7.15 3.52
C VAL A 78 15.05 8.61 3.25
N THR A 79 15.06 9.41 4.31
CA THR A 79 15.58 10.79 4.31
C THR A 79 16.75 10.91 5.29
N LYS A 80 17.58 11.94 5.13
CA LYS A 80 18.55 12.38 6.14
C LYS A 80 17.90 13.28 7.17
#